data_AF-A0AAE0TLN4-F1
#
_entry.id   AF-A0AAE0TLN4-F1
#
_cell.length_a   1.000
_cell.length_b   1.000
_cell.length_c   1.000
_cell.angle_alpha   90.00
_cell.angle_beta   90.00
_cell.angle_gamma   90.00
#
_symmetry.space_group_name_H-M   'P 1'
#
loop_
_entity.id
_entity.type
_entity.pdbx_description
1 polymer ?
#
loop_
_entity_poly.entity_id
_entity_poly.type
_entity_poly.pdbx_seq_one_letter_code
_entity_poly.pdbx_strand_id
1 'polypeptide(L)'
;MQLSIHSDHHESTFKVTWDGWYDIDSGISKYEVEVFHLIPDGKVSETTKLKYGDKILGIPGPFNSSVSATVVSLGPVGAYTVLLIAFDRAGNKKSSRRILIFDNISIVEKINNPLKVTSASKETKYKWITKLCQSVHVEWHNRFANKKHEVNGWLNSVEKVYNVDSVLDDNEGKRQINRKDNVHGIVRFDVGYEKIYESNIEYITFKSISDIHAESVDLKEDIIDGKRLVIHVRAYDIMGKFAEDTVNVTIDTSPPVIKNLWLTRGDRVNISVSSVREFTNLT
;
A
#
# COMPACT_ATOMS: atom_id res chain seq x y z
N MET A 1 7.82 -21.52 24.58
CA MET A 1 7.22 -22.16 23.40
C MET A 1 7.12 -21.13 22.30
N GLN A 2 7.89 -21.28 21.23
CA GLN A 2 7.86 -20.37 20.11
C GLN A 2 7.97 -21.16 18.80
N LEU A 3 7.02 -20.92 17.90
CA LEU A 3 7.14 -21.24 16.48
C LEU A 3 7.64 -19.98 15.78
N SER A 4 8.67 -20.13 14.96
CA SER A 4 9.25 -19.04 14.18
C SER A 4 9.40 -19.46 12.72
N ILE A 5 9.08 -18.53 11.83
CA ILE A 5 9.25 -18.68 10.40
C ILE A 5 10.31 -17.68 9.97
N HIS A 6 11.39 -18.20 9.40
CA HIS A 6 12.40 -17.38 8.75
C HIS A 6 12.16 -17.50 7.25
N SER A 7 11.38 -16.56 6.72
CA SER A 7 11.07 -16.48 5.29
C SER A 7 11.53 -15.14 4.74
N ASP A 8 12.30 -15.17 3.66
CA ASP A 8 12.22 -14.11 2.67
C ASP A 8 10.95 -14.34 1.86
N HIS A 9 10.01 -13.40 1.91
CA HIS A 9 8.66 -13.57 1.32
C HIS A 9 8.67 -13.84 -0.21
N HIS A 10 9.84 -13.78 -0.83
CA HIS A 10 10.07 -14.03 -2.26
C HIS A 10 10.51 -15.45 -2.58
N GLU A 11 10.91 -16.26 -1.60
CA GLU A 11 11.36 -17.64 -1.82
C GLU A 11 10.21 -18.62 -1.59
N SER A 12 10.07 -19.60 -2.49
CA SER A 12 9.09 -20.68 -2.33
C SER A 12 9.46 -21.65 -1.22
N THR A 13 10.70 -21.59 -0.73
CA THR A 13 11.22 -22.49 0.28
C THR A 13 11.66 -21.69 1.49
N PHE A 14 11.26 -22.10 2.69
CA PHE A 14 11.57 -21.37 3.91
C PHE A 14 11.81 -22.31 5.10
N LYS A 15 12.53 -21.81 6.10
CA LYS A 15 12.86 -22.57 7.30
C LYS A 15 11.84 -22.31 8.39
N VAL A 16 11.24 -23.39 8.88
CA VAL A 16 10.40 -23.40 10.08
C VAL A 16 11.26 -23.88 11.24
N THR A 17 11.24 -23.13 12.34
CA THR A 17 11.99 -23.46 13.56
C THR A 17 11.07 -23.39 14.77
N TRP A 18 11.31 -24.23 15.77
CA TRP A 18 10.55 -24.23 17.01
C TRP A 18 11.42 -24.52 18.21
N ASP A 19 11.08 -23.89 19.34
CA ASP A 19 11.83 -24.05 20.59
C ASP A 19 10.96 -23.81 21.83
N GLY A 20 11.48 -24.20 23.00
CA GLY A 20 10.88 -23.97 24.31
C GLY A 20 9.60 -24.78 24.54
N TRP A 21 9.45 -25.92 23.87
CA TRP A 21 8.41 -26.91 24.09
C TRP A 21 8.93 -27.97 25.07
N TYR A 22 8.24 -28.13 26.19
CA TYR A 22 8.55 -29.14 27.19
C TYR A 22 7.25 -29.60 27.86
N ASP A 23 7.26 -30.82 28.36
CA ASP A 23 6.22 -31.38 29.22
C ASP A 23 6.92 -32.05 30.40
N ILE A 24 6.55 -31.67 31.62
CA ILE A 24 7.18 -32.16 32.86
C ILE A 24 6.69 -33.57 33.21
N ASP A 25 5.45 -33.91 32.83
CA ASP A 25 4.81 -35.15 33.27
C ASP A 25 5.18 -36.33 32.35
N SER A 26 4.92 -36.20 31.05
CA SER A 26 5.16 -37.29 30.09
C SER A 26 6.30 -37.02 29.12
N GLY A 27 6.74 -35.76 29.01
CA GLY A 27 7.76 -35.32 28.06
C GLY A 27 7.24 -35.26 26.62
N ILE A 28 7.97 -34.57 25.76
CA ILE A 28 7.62 -34.49 24.33
C ILE A 28 7.94 -35.80 23.64
N SER A 29 6.98 -36.30 22.86
CA SER A 29 7.09 -37.49 22.02
C SER A 29 7.57 -37.11 20.61
N LYS A 30 6.80 -36.26 19.92
CA LYS A 30 7.03 -35.89 18.52
C LYS A 30 6.43 -34.53 18.17
N TYR A 31 6.87 -33.98 17.04
CA TYR A 31 6.29 -32.81 16.40
C TYR A 31 5.74 -33.15 15.01
N GLU A 32 4.67 -32.49 14.61
CA GLU A 32 4.15 -32.50 13.24
C GLU A 32 4.03 -31.07 12.74
N VAL A 33 4.40 -30.84 11.48
CA VAL A 33 4.22 -29.55 10.81
C VAL A 33 3.20 -29.74 9.70
N GLU A 34 2.14 -28.94 9.74
CA GLU A 34 1.13 -28.90 8.69
C GLU A 34 1.08 -27.51 8.08
N VAL A 35 0.94 -27.43 6.77
CA VAL A 35 0.78 -26.16 6.07
C VAL A 35 -0.44 -26.23 5.20
N PHE A 36 -1.26 -25.19 5.24
CA PHE A 36 -2.47 -25.09 4.44
C PHE A 36 -2.44 -23.80 3.63
N HIS A 37 -2.90 -23.89 2.39
CA HIS A 37 -3.24 -22.71 1.62
C HIS A 37 -4.48 -22.05 2.22
N LEU A 38 -4.48 -20.72 2.32
CA LEU A 38 -5.59 -19.95 2.83
C LEU A 38 -6.44 -19.42 1.67
N ILE A 39 -7.74 -19.69 1.72
CA ILE A 39 -8.70 -19.29 0.67
C ILE A 39 -9.81 -18.44 1.28
N PRO A 40 -10.39 -17.47 0.56
CA PRO A 40 -11.51 -16.71 1.07
C PRO A 40 -12.75 -17.59 1.26
N ASP A 41 -13.50 -17.35 2.34
CA ASP A 41 -14.79 -18.00 2.58
C ASP A 41 -15.92 -17.33 1.77
N GLY A 42 -15.95 -17.61 0.46
CA GLY A 42 -16.93 -17.05 -0.47
C GLY A 42 -16.40 -15.84 -1.24
N LYS A 43 -17.31 -14.95 -1.63
CA LYS A 43 -16.96 -13.76 -2.43
C LYS A 43 -16.14 -12.80 -1.60
N VAL A 44 -14.95 -12.45 -2.08
CA VAL A 44 -14.03 -11.56 -1.38
C VAL A 44 -14.66 -10.18 -1.14
N SER A 45 -14.62 -9.79 0.13
CA SER A 45 -14.94 -8.48 0.68
C SER A 45 -14.03 -8.22 1.87
N GLU A 46 -14.03 -7.00 2.40
CA GLU A 46 -13.21 -6.65 3.58
C GLU A 46 -13.57 -7.43 4.85
N THR A 47 -14.80 -7.95 4.95
CA THR A 47 -15.29 -8.74 6.08
C THR A 47 -15.12 -10.24 5.88
N THR A 48 -14.75 -10.67 4.68
CA THR A 48 -14.56 -12.08 4.34
C THR A 48 -13.33 -12.63 5.05
N LYS A 49 -13.47 -13.73 5.78
CA LYS A 49 -12.32 -14.38 6.43
C LYS A 49 -11.64 -15.37 5.47
N LEU A 50 -10.34 -15.53 5.65
CA LEU A 50 -9.57 -16.59 5.01
C LEU A 50 -9.68 -17.87 5.81
N LYS A 51 -10.07 -18.95 5.14
CA LYS A 51 -10.21 -20.30 5.66
C LYS A 51 -9.15 -21.28 5.20
N TYR A 52 -9.05 -22.39 5.92
CA TYR A 52 -8.18 -23.51 5.58
C TYR A 52 -8.67 -24.14 4.27
N GLY A 53 -7.85 -24.02 3.23
CA GLY A 53 -8.00 -24.71 1.97
C GLY A 53 -7.15 -25.97 1.93
N ASP A 54 -6.49 -26.19 0.79
CA ASP A 54 -5.71 -27.41 0.55
C ASP A 54 -4.49 -27.50 1.46
N LYS A 55 -4.26 -28.70 1.99
CA LYS A 55 -3.04 -29.04 2.74
C LYS A 55 -1.87 -29.21 1.77
N ILE A 56 -0.75 -28.59 2.08
CA ILE A 56 0.52 -28.81 1.37
C ILE A 56 1.09 -30.16 1.79
N LEU A 57 1.27 -31.02 0.79
CA LEU A 57 1.79 -32.38 0.95
C LEU A 57 3.32 -32.41 0.84
N GLY A 58 3.93 -33.50 1.30
CA GLY A 58 5.38 -33.71 1.19
C GLY A 58 6.22 -32.98 2.24
N ILE A 59 5.59 -32.40 3.27
CA ILE A 59 6.31 -31.88 4.43
C ILE A 59 6.86 -33.09 5.21
N PRO A 60 8.17 -33.15 5.51
CA PRO A 60 8.74 -34.23 6.31
C PRO A 60 8.05 -34.31 7.68
N GLY A 61 7.89 -35.51 8.22
CA GLY A 61 7.32 -35.70 9.55
C GLY A 61 6.61 -37.06 9.71
N PRO A 62 6.28 -37.46 10.95
CA PRO A 62 6.53 -36.74 12.20
C PRO A 62 8.03 -36.63 12.56
N PHE A 63 8.38 -35.60 13.33
CA PHE A 63 9.74 -35.37 13.82
C PHE A 63 9.90 -35.80 15.27
N ASN A 64 11.04 -36.42 15.59
CA ASN A 64 11.37 -36.78 16.96
C ASN A 64 11.58 -35.54 17.83
N SER A 65 11.47 -35.69 19.15
CA SER A 65 11.58 -34.58 20.11
C SER A 65 12.91 -33.80 20.09
N SER A 66 13.98 -34.37 19.52
CA SER A 66 15.29 -33.72 19.36
C SER A 66 15.39 -32.78 18.16
N VAL A 67 14.39 -32.78 17.27
CA VAL A 67 14.36 -31.92 16.07
C VAL A 67 13.66 -30.61 16.41
N SER A 68 14.27 -29.50 15.99
CA SER A 68 13.78 -28.13 16.22
C SER A 68 13.58 -27.32 14.94
N ALA A 69 13.74 -27.93 13.76
CA ALA A 69 13.57 -27.25 12.49
C ALA A 69 13.21 -28.20 11.34
N THR A 70 12.52 -27.64 10.34
CA THR A 70 12.33 -28.27 9.03
C THR A 70 12.32 -27.20 7.93
N VAL A 71 12.47 -27.65 6.69
CA VAL A 71 12.32 -26.81 5.51
C VAL A 71 10.99 -27.15 4.85
N VAL A 72 10.21 -26.12 4.54
CA VAL A 72 8.93 -26.24 3.83
C VAL A 72 9.09 -25.62 2.45
N SER A 73 8.60 -26.30 1.44
CA SER A 73 8.46 -25.76 0.08
C SER A 73 6.98 -25.52 -0.22
N LEU A 74 6.65 -24.32 -0.65
CA LEU A 74 5.33 -23.89 -1.07
C LEU A 74 5.18 -24.14 -2.56
N GLY A 75 3.97 -24.51 -2.96
CA GLY A 75 3.61 -24.64 -4.37
C GLY A 75 3.31 -23.26 -4.97
N PRO A 76 2.03 -22.92 -5.18
CA PRO A 76 1.67 -21.66 -5.81
C PRO A 76 1.92 -20.45 -4.89
N VAL A 77 1.95 -19.28 -5.47
CA VAL A 77 1.78 -18.01 -4.76
C VAL A 77 0.46 -17.97 -3.98
N GLY A 78 0.46 -17.48 -2.76
CA GLY A 78 -0.68 -17.62 -1.86
C GLY A 78 -0.48 -17.05 -0.47
N ALA A 79 -1.58 -16.92 0.25
CA ALA A 79 -1.57 -16.83 1.71
C ALA A 79 -1.54 -18.24 2.29
N TYR A 80 -0.77 -18.44 3.35
CA TYR A 80 -0.54 -19.75 3.95
C TYR A 80 -0.62 -19.67 5.47
N THR A 81 -1.02 -20.78 6.07
CA THR A 81 -0.89 -21.01 7.51
C THR A 81 0.02 -22.19 7.76
N VAL A 82 0.93 -22.03 8.71
CA VAL A 82 1.83 -23.08 9.20
C VAL A 82 1.42 -23.40 10.63
N LEU A 83 1.09 -24.66 10.86
CA LEU A 83 0.75 -25.22 12.16
C LEU A 83 1.88 -26.14 12.61
N LEU A 84 2.41 -25.87 13.80
CA LEU A 84 3.22 -26.83 14.55
C LEU A 84 2.33 -27.51 15.58
N ILE A 85 2.36 -28.84 15.61
CA ILE A 85 1.63 -29.67 16.57
C ILE A 85 2.65 -30.45 17.38
N ALA A 86 2.72 -30.20 18.69
CA ALA A 86 3.53 -30.98 19.61
C ALA A 86 2.67 -32.06 20.26
N PHE A 87 3.17 -33.29 20.29
CA PHE A 87 2.55 -34.42 20.97
C PHE A 87 3.42 -34.82 22.16
N ASP A 88 2.78 -35.05 23.30
CA ASP A 88 3.43 -35.62 24.47
C ASP A 88 3.42 -37.17 24.39
N ARG A 89 4.03 -37.85 25.37
CA ARG A 89 4.06 -39.33 25.40
C ARG A 89 2.74 -39.96 25.88
N ALA A 90 1.88 -39.18 26.52
CA ALA A 90 0.54 -39.60 26.95
C ALA A 90 -0.53 -39.48 25.84
N GLY A 91 -0.19 -38.84 24.72
CA GLY A 91 -1.09 -38.64 23.58
C GLY A 91 -1.81 -37.29 23.57
N ASN A 92 -1.53 -36.38 24.51
CA ASN A 92 -2.04 -35.02 24.44
C ASN A 92 -1.30 -34.23 23.37
N LYS A 93 -1.98 -33.19 22.83
CA LYS A 93 -1.41 -32.33 21.80
C LYS A 93 -1.65 -30.86 22.08
N LYS A 94 -0.71 -30.04 21.65
CA LYS A 94 -0.83 -28.57 21.66
C LYS A 94 -0.25 -27.99 20.38
N SER A 95 -0.86 -26.91 19.89
CA SER A 95 -0.54 -26.35 18.58
C SER A 95 -0.15 -24.88 18.66
N SER A 96 0.73 -24.47 17.76
CA SER A 96 1.11 -23.07 17.52
C SER A 96 1.00 -22.76 16.02
N ARG A 97 0.64 -21.53 15.67
CA ARG A 97 0.33 -21.13 14.29
C ARG A 97 1.10 -19.89 13.87
N ARG A 98 1.51 -19.85 12.60
CA ARG A 98 2.00 -18.66 11.89
C ARG A 98 1.33 -18.50 10.54
N ILE A 99 1.16 -17.26 10.09
CA ILE A 99 0.55 -16.87 8.83
C ILE A 99 1.60 -16.16 7.99
N LEU A 100 1.68 -16.49 6.70
CA LEU A 100 2.60 -15.85 5.78
C LEU A 100 1.96 -15.69 4.40
N ILE A 101 2.51 -14.78 3.61
CA ILE A 101 2.18 -14.63 2.19
C ILE A 101 3.45 -14.92 1.40
N PHE A 102 3.31 -15.78 0.41
CA PHE A 102 4.34 -16.06 -0.59
C PHE A 102 3.87 -15.52 -1.93
N ASP A 103 4.62 -14.56 -2.48
CA ASP A 103 4.32 -13.98 -3.79
C ASP A 103 5.61 -13.51 -4.48
N ASN A 104 6.23 -14.42 -5.23
CA ASN A 104 7.44 -14.14 -6.01
C ASN A 104 7.18 -13.35 -7.30
N ILE A 105 5.92 -13.11 -7.65
CA ILE A 105 5.48 -12.33 -8.83
C ILE A 105 4.59 -11.16 -8.42
N SER A 106 4.79 -10.63 -7.21
CA SER A 106 4.01 -9.49 -6.68
C SER A 106 4.22 -8.25 -7.52
N ILE A 107 3.13 -7.61 -7.94
CA ILE A 107 3.13 -6.41 -8.78
C ILE A 107 2.13 -5.42 -8.20
N VAL A 108 2.58 -4.19 -8.01
CA VAL A 108 1.72 -3.03 -7.79
C VAL A 108 1.50 -2.35 -9.13
N GLU A 109 0.23 -2.15 -9.50
CA GLU A 109 -0.17 -1.53 -10.75
C GLU A 109 -0.76 -0.14 -10.52
N LYS A 110 -0.73 0.67 -11.58
CA LYS A 110 -1.45 1.94 -11.64
C LYS A 110 -2.80 1.74 -12.33
N ILE A 111 -3.88 1.97 -11.59
CA ILE A 111 -5.26 1.94 -12.09
C ILE A 111 -5.55 3.27 -12.82
N ASN A 112 -6.50 3.23 -13.75
CA ASN A 112 -6.97 4.39 -14.50
C ASN A 112 -7.82 5.38 -13.66
N ASN A 113 -7.26 5.85 -12.55
CA ASN A 113 -7.72 7.02 -11.80
C ASN A 113 -6.54 8.01 -11.74
N PRO A 114 -6.70 9.32 -11.97
CA PRO A 114 -5.57 10.23 -12.02
C PRO A 114 -5.03 10.60 -10.63
N LEU A 115 -3.70 10.64 -10.51
CA LEU A 115 -3.01 11.46 -9.50
C LEU A 115 -3.17 12.94 -9.88
N LYS A 116 -3.63 13.78 -8.94
CA LYS A 116 -3.94 15.19 -9.20
C LYS A 116 -3.57 16.08 -8.01
N VAL A 117 -3.26 17.33 -8.30
CA VAL A 117 -3.06 18.39 -7.29
C VAL A 117 -4.34 19.21 -7.20
N THR A 118 -5.20 18.96 -6.21
CA THR A 118 -6.54 19.58 -6.17
C THR A 118 -6.56 21.01 -5.67
N SER A 119 -5.47 21.50 -5.06
CA SER A 119 -5.26 22.95 -4.86
C SER A 119 -5.09 23.71 -6.18
N ALA A 120 -4.76 23.03 -7.29
CA ALA A 120 -4.63 23.64 -8.61
C ALA A 120 -6.00 23.84 -9.28
N SER A 121 -6.05 24.82 -10.20
CA SER A 121 -7.26 25.17 -10.94
C SER A 121 -7.75 24.03 -11.83
N LYS A 122 -9.04 23.72 -11.74
CA LYS A 122 -9.72 22.71 -12.57
C LYS A 122 -9.72 23.11 -14.05
N GLU A 123 -9.83 24.40 -14.33
CA GLU A 123 -9.84 24.99 -15.67
C GLU A 123 -8.53 24.70 -16.42
N THR A 124 -7.42 24.57 -15.68
CA THR A 124 -6.12 24.22 -16.23
C THR A 124 -5.81 22.72 -16.21
N LYS A 125 -6.81 21.89 -15.89
CA LYS A 125 -6.66 20.44 -15.65
C LYS A 125 -5.68 20.13 -14.51
N TYR A 126 -5.73 20.91 -13.43
CA TYR A 126 -4.91 20.75 -12.23
C TYR A 126 -3.40 20.95 -12.46
N LYS A 127 -3.01 21.72 -13.49
CA LYS A 127 -1.60 22.00 -13.79
C LYS A 127 -1.09 23.30 -13.19
N TRP A 128 -1.98 24.24 -12.89
CA TRP A 128 -1.63 25.56 -12.40
C TRP A 128 -2.35 25.92 -11.11
N ILE A 129 -1.60 26.34 -10.10
CA ILE A 129 -2.15 27.00 -8.91
C ILE A 129 -2.22 28.49 -9.21
N THR A 130 -3.44 28.99 -9.34
CA THR A 130 -3.71 30.39 -9.74
C THR A 130 -4.20 31.27 -8.60
N LYS A 131 -4.39 30.70 -7.42
CA LYS A 131 -4.81 31.40 -6.20
C LYS A 131 -3.88 31.00 -5.09
N LEU A 132 -3.55 31.95 -4.22
CA LEU A 132 -2.78 31.68 -3.01
C LEU A 132 -3.50 30.63 -2.16
N CYS A 133 -2.75 29.63 -1.68
CA CYS A 133 -3.21 28.60 -0.77
C CYS A 133 -2.17 28.36 0.33
N GLN A 134 -2.61 27.83 1.47
CA GLN A 134 -1.70 27.56 2.61
C GLN A 134 -0.97 26.21 2.47
N SER A 135 -1.50 25.31 1.66
CA SER A 135 -0.93 24.00 1.37
C SER A 135 -1.22 23.58 -0.07
N VAL A 136 -0.37 22.72 -0.61
CA VAL A 136 -0.60 22.04 -1.89
C VAL A 136 -1.20 20.67 -1.60
N HIS A 137 -2.49 20.51 -1.89
CA HIS A 137 -3.23 19.28 -1.67
C HIS A 137 -3.09 18.36 -2.88
N VAL A 138 -2.72 17.10 -2.62
CA VAL A 138 -2.47 16.07 -3.63
C VAL A 138 -3.34 14.87 -3.31
N GLU A 139 -4.03 14.32 -4.32
CA GLU A 139 -4.93 13.17 -4.18
C GLU A 139 -4.58 12.09 -5.21
N TRP A 140 -4.62 10.83 -4.78
CA TRP A 140 -4.39 9.64 -5.60
C TRP A 140 -5.38 8.50 -5.30
N HIS A 141 -6.60 8.85 -4.93
CA HIS A 141 -7.66 7.87 -4.65
C HIS A 141 -7.73 6.76 -5.70
N ASN A 142 -7.74 5.49 -5.28
CA ASN A 142 -7.81 4.31 -6.14
C ASN A 142 -6.80 4.33 -7.31
N ARG A 143 -5.64 5.00 -7.16
CA ARG A 143 -4.61 5.07 -8.21
C ARG A 143 -3.78 3.79 -8.27
N PHE A 144 -3.56 3.14 -7.14
CA PHE A 144 -2.64 2.02 -7.02
C PHE A 144 -3.35 0.79 -6.49
N ALA A 145 -2.97 -0.39 -6.99
CA ALA A 145 -3.47 -1.65 -6.46
C ALA A 145 -2.48 -2.79 -6.68
N ASN A 146 -2.45 -3.72 -5.75
CA ASN A 146 -2.04 -5.08 -6.02
C ASN A 146 -3.31 -5.92 -6.22
N LYS A 147 -3.79 -5.98 -7.47
CA LYS A 147 -5.05 -6.66 -7.82
C LYS A 147 -5.09 -8.12 -7.37
N LYS A 148 -3.94 -8.79 -7.37
CA LYS A 148 -3.86 -10.19 -6.96
C LYS A 148 -4.12 -10.33 -5.46
N HIS A 149 -3.54 -9.46 -4.63
CA HIS A 149 -3.77 -9.48 -3.19
C HIS A 149 -5.21 -9.09 -2.86
N GLU A 150 -5.76 -8.10 -3.58
CA GLU A 150 -7.13 -7.66 -3.45
C GLU A 150 -8.14 -8.76 -3.81
N VAL A 151 -8.04 -9.33 -5.02
CA VAL A 151 -8.99 -10.34 -5.52
C VAL A 151 -8.97 -11.61 -4.68
N ASN A 152 -7.83 -11.97 -4.08
CA ASN A 152 -7.73 -13.17 -3.25
C ASN A 152 -7.91 -12.88 -1.74
N GLY A 153 -8.07 -11.62 -1.33
CA GLY A 153 -8.27 -11.24 0.08
C GLY A 153 -7.13 -11.65 1.00
N TRP A 154 -5.89 -11.74 0.51
CA TRP A 154 -4.75 -12.30 1.27
C TRP A 154 -4.41 -11.52 2.55
N LEU A 155 -4.85 -10.27 2.64
CA LEU A 155 -4.68 -9.38 3.78
C LEU A 155 -5.87 -9.40 4.76
N ASN A 156 -6.92 -10.17 4.47
CA ASN A 156 -8.09 -10.27 5.35
C ASN A 156 -7.80 -11.06 6.63
N SER A 157 -8.71 -10.97 7.61
CA SER A 157 -8.62 -11.78 8.83
C SER A 157 -8.68 -13.28 8.50
N VAL A 158 -7.94 -14.09 9.24
CA VAL A 158 -7.96 -15.55 9.13
C VAL A 158 -8.94 -16.12 10.17
N GLU A 159 -9.65 -17.20 9.85
CA GLU A 159 -10.49 -17.88 10.84
C GLU A 159 -9.68 -18.42 12.04
N LYS A 160 -10.37 -18.48 13.18
CA LYS A 160 -9.83 -19.09 14.40
C LYS A 160 -9.77 -20.60 14.22
N VAL A 161 -8.70 -21.20 14.72
CA VAL A 161 -8.53 -22.65 14.77
C VAL A 161 -8.88 -23.15 16.17
N TYR A 162 -9.62 -24.25 16.22
CA TYR A 162 -9.83 -24.97 17.47
C TYR A 162 -8.49 -25.59 17.92
N ASN A 163 -8.10 -25.34 19.18
CA ASN A 163 -6.88 -25.87 19.84
C ASN A 163 -5.56 -25.13 19.58
N VAL A 164 -5.61 -23.86 19.15
CA VAL A 164 -4.45 -22.96 19.23
C VAL A 164 -4.78 -21.87 20.26
N ASP A 165 -4.05 -21.88 21.38
CA ASP A 165 -4.16 -20.83 22.39
C ASP A 165 -3.73 -19.48 21.79
N SER A 166 -4.36 -18.37 22.19
CA SER A 166 -4.07 -17.06 21.59
C SER A 166 -2.60 -16.65 21.71
N VAL A 167 -1.93 -17.05 22.79
CA VAL A 167 -0.49 -16.80 23.02
C VAL A 167 0.42 -17.61 22.09
N LEU A 168 -0.09 -18.69 21.49
CA LEU A 168 0.61 -19.51 20.51
C LEU A 168 0.13 -19.26 19.08
N ASP A 169 -0.86 -18.39 18.90
CA ASP A 169 -1.34 -17.94 17.60
C ASP A 169 -0.49 -16.78 17.07
N ASP A 170 -0.74 -16.36 15.83
CA ASP A 170 0.07 -15.36 15.15
C ASP A 170 -0.44 -13.93 15.32
N ASN A 171 0.05 -13.25 16.36
CA ASN A 171 -0.32 -11.87 16.70
C ASN A 171 0.81 -10.86 16.48
N GLU A 172 1.92 -11.28 15.87
CA GLU A 172 3.13 -10.47 15.73
C GLU A 172 3.70 -10.53 14.30
N GLY A 173 4.58 -9.59 13.94
CA GLY A 173 5.21 -9.58 12.62
C GLY A 173 4.41 -8.86 11.52
N LYS A 174 4.85 -9.03 10.26
CA LYS A 174 4.32 -8.26 9.10
C LYS A 174 2.90 -8.69 8.70
N ARG A 175 2.62 -10.00 8.77
CA ARG A 175 1.33 -10.63 8.55
C ARG A 175 0.93 -11.37 9.84
N GLN A 176 -0.35 -11.29 10.21
CA GLN A 176 -0.89 -11.81 11.47
C GLN A 176 -2.24 -12.49 11.23
N ILE A 177 -2.93 -12.98 12.25
CA ILE A 177 -4.30 -13.51 12.11
C ILE A 177 -5.34 -12.44 11.78
N ASN A 178 -5.14 -11.22 12.27
CA ASN A 178 -6.08 -10.11 12.05
C ASN A 178 -5.90 -9.54 10.64
N ARG A 179 -6.94 -8.87 10.14
CA ARG A 179 -6.87 -8.09 8.90
C ARG A 179 -5.68 -7.14 8.96
N LYS A 180 -4.85 -7.16 7.93
CA LYS A 180 -3.82 -6.14 7.72
C LYS A 180 -4.48 -4.94 7.05
N ASP A 181 -4.31 -3.77 7.64
CA ASP A 181 -4.89 -2.56 7.07
C ASP A 181 -4.27 -2.26 5.69
N ASN A 182 -5.14 -2.03 4.72
CA ASN A 182 -4.77 -1.90 3.31
C ASN A 182 -5.88 -1.23 2.50
N VAL A 183 -5.50 -0.65 1.37
CA VAL A 183 -6.39 -0.16 0.29
C VAL A 183 -5.95 -0.85 -1.00
N HIS A 184 -6.84 -1.65 -1.61
CA HIS A 184 -6.55 -2.39 -2.85
C HIS A 184 -5.24 -3.22 -2.82
N GLY A 185 -4.91 -3.84 -1.67
CA GLY A 185 -3.67 -4.60 -1.50
C GLY A 185 -2.41 -3.76 -1.24
N ILE A 186 -2.52 -2.43 -1.16
CA ILE A 186 -1.46 -1.50 -0.77
C ILE A 186 -1.47 -1.36 0.74
N VAL A 187 -0.29 -1.43 1.40
CA VAL A 187 -0.14 -1.33 2.87
C VAL A 187 0.63 -0.10 3.32
N ARG A 188 1.18 0.70 2.39
CA ARG A 188 1.86 1.97 2.69
C ARG A 188 1.92 2.88 1.46
N PHE A 189 1.74 4.17 1.68
CA PHE A 189 2.11 5.22 0.72
C PHE A 189 3.27 6.04 1.26
N ASP A 190 4.25 6.34 0.39
CA ASP A 190 5.30 7.31 0.67
C ASP A 190 5.24 8.44 -0.37
N VAL A 191 5.37 9.70 0.08
CA VAL A 191 5.37 10.88 -0.79
C VAL A 191 6.67 11.64 -0.66
N GLY A 192 7.28 11.96 -1.80
CA GLY A 192 8.46 12.81 -1.94
C GLY A 192 8.25 13.78 -3.11
N TYR A 193 9.01 14.87 -3.17
CA TYR A 193 8.82 15.87 -4.23
C TYR A 193 10.03 16.75 -4.45
N GLU A 194 10.10 17.34 -5.62
CA GLU A 194 11.11 18.31 -6.03
C GLU A 194 10.48 19.71 -6.06
N LYS A 195 11.23 20.69 -5.58
CA LYS A 195 10.90 22.11 -5.73
C LYS A 195 11.83 22.70 -6.76
N ILE A 196 11.26 23.26 -7.82
CA ILE A 196 11.99 23.87 -8.92
C ILE A 196 11.64 25.35 -8.93
N TYR A 197 12.65 26.20 -8.79
CA TYR A 197 12.49 27.65 -8.90
C TYR A 197 13.70 28.22 -9.64
N GLU A 198 13.44 28.88 -10.77
CA GLU A 198 14.48 29.29 -11.73
C GLU A 198 15.40 28.11 -12.10
N SER A 199 16.69 28.20 -11.77
CA SER A 199 17.69 27.14 -12.01
C SER A 199 17.95 26.26 -10.79
N ASN A 200 17.28 26.50 -9.66
CA ASN A 200 17.49 25.76 -8.42
C ASN A 200 16.49 24.60 -8.29
N ILE A 201 17.00 23.43 -7.89
CA ILE A 201 16.21 22.23 -7.61
C ILE A 201 16.51 21.76 -6.17
N GLU A 202 15.48 21.69 -5.35
CA GLU A 202 15.53 21.12 -3.99
C GLU A 202 14.76 19.80 -3.96
N TYR A 203 15.37 18.75 -3.39
CA TYR A 203 14.76 17.43 -3.26
C TYR A 203 14.25 17.19 -1.84
N ILE A 204 12.96 16.92 -1.71
CA ILE A 204 12.33 16.53 -0.46
C ILE A 204 12.21 15.01 -0.41
N THR A 205 12.78 14.41 0.63
CA THR A 205 12.81 12.97 0.83
C THR A 205 11.42 12.40 1.05
N PHE A 206 11.25 11.13 0.67
CA PHE A 206 10.01 10.40 0.86
C PHE A 206 9.63 10.29 2.34
N LYS A 207 8.37 10.60 2.65
CA LYS A 207 7.76 10.40 3.97
C LYS A 207 6.53 9.52 3.85
N SER A 208 6.39 8.60 4.81
CA SER A 208 5.22 7.73 4.88
C SER A 208 3.98 8.49 5.33
N ILE A 209 2.86 8.19 4.68
CA ILE A 209 1.53 8.66 5.06
C ILE A 209 1.01 7.79 6.20
N SER A 210 0.47 8.43 7.25
CA SER A 210 0.03 7.74 8.46
C SER A 210 -1.29 6.99 8.28
N ASP A 211 -2.24 7.59 7.55
CA ASP A 211 -3.53 6.98 7.23
C ASP A 211 -3.54 6.57 5.76
N ILE A 212 -3.57 5.25 5.52
CA ILE A 212 -3.55 4.71 4.17
C ILE A 212 -4.86 4.98 3.41
N HIS A 213 -5.97 5.15 4.12
CA HIS A 213 -7.29 5.41 3.53
C HIS A 213 -7.47 6.86 3.10
N ALA A 214 -6.61 7.76 3.55
CA ALA A 214 -6.65 9.15 3.13
C ALA A 214 -6.37 9.28 1.63
N GLU A 215 -5.46 8.47 1.09
CA GLU A 215 -4.97 8.52 -0.31
C GLU A 215 -4.72 9.96 -0.81
N SER A 216 -4.27 10.81 0.11
CA SER A 216 -4.01 12.23 -0.11
C SER A 216 -2.97 12.76 0.88
N VAL A 217 -2.41 13.94 0.57
CA VAL A 217 -1.54 14.67 1.50
C VAL A 217 -1.59 16.17 1.24
N ASP A 218 -1.48 16.94 2.32
CA ASP A 218 -1.22 18.38 2.28
C ASP A 218 0.29 18.65 2.41
N LEU A 219 0.89 19.15 1.33
CA LEU A 219 2.27 19.61 1.35
C LEU A 219 2.31 21.06 1.87
N LYS A 220 2.98 21.28 3.00
CA LYS A 220 3.20 22.62 3.57
C LYS A 220 4.36 23.29 2.83
N GLU A 221 4.03 23.92 1.71
CA GLU A 221 4.98 24.59 0.84
C GLU A 221 4.63 26.04 0.61
N ASP A 222 5.66 26.90 0.58
CA ASP A 222 5.49 28.29 0.22
C ASP A 222 5.10 28.43 -1.25
N ILE A 223 3.94 29.03 -1.48
CA ILE A 223 3.39 29.35 -2.80
C ILE A 223 4.11 30.58 -3.34
N ILE A 224 5.15 30.34 -4.13
CA ILE A 224 5.95 31.38 -4.79
C ILE A 224 5.66 31.34 -6.28
N ASP A 225 5.31 32.50 -6.84
CA ASP A 225 5.03 32.65 -8.27
C ASP A 225 6.19 32.15 -9.14
N GLY A 226 5.91 31.36 -10.17
CA GLY A 226 6.93 30.74 -11.02
C GLY A 226 7.57 29.47 -10.45
N LYS A 227 7.32 29.10 -9.18
CA LYS A 227 7.77 27.81 -8.63
C LYS A 227 6.98 26.65 -9.25
N ARG A 228 7.68 25.55 -9.52
CA ARG A 228 7.10 24.28 -9.95
C ARG A 228 7.40 23.19 -8.92
N LEU A 229 6.41 22.36 -8.65
CA LEU A 229 6.56 21.15 -7.85
C LEU A 229 6.46 19.92 -8.75
N VAL A 230 7.34 18.94 -8.54
CA VAL A 230 7.25 17.59 -9.14
C VAL A 230 7.06 16.60 -8.00
N ILE A 231 5.87 16.03 -7.89
CA ILE A 231 5.42 15.26 -6.72
C ILE A 231 5.37 13.78 -7.10
N HIS A 232 6.00 12.94 -6.29
CA HIS A 232 6.10 11.50 -6.46
C HIS A 232 5.33 10.79 -5.36
N VAL A 233 4.47 9.86 -5.73
CA VAL A 233 3.74 8.99 -4.80
C VAL A 233 4.15 7.55 -5.07
N ARG A 234 4.67 6.87 -4.04
CA ARG A 234 5.00 5.45 -4.06
C ARG A 234 3.99 4.65 -3.26
N ALA A 235 3.44 3.61 -3.85
CA ALA A 235 2.50 2.69 -3.21
C ALA A 235 3.16 1.33 -3.02
N TYR A 236 3.27 0.85 -1.78
CA TYR A 236 3.92 -0.41 -1.42
C TYR A 236 2.90 -1.49 -1.04
N ASP A 237 3.07 -2.69 -1.55
CA ASP A 237 2.37 -3.88 -1.06
C ASP A 237 3.09 -4.51 0.16
N ILE A 238 2.49 -5.55 0.73
CA ILE A 238 3.07 -6.26 1.90
C ILE A 238 4.40 -6.97 1.59
N MET A 239 4.68 -7.22 0.31
CA MET A 239 5.90 -7.85 -0.19
C MET A 239 7.03 -6.83 -0.39
N GLY A 240 6.76 -5.54 -0.16
CA GLY A 240 7.70 -4.45 -0.37
C GLY A 240 7.89 -4.06 -1.84
N LYS A 241 7.08 -4.60 -2.77
CA LYS A 241 7.06 -4.13 -4.15
C LYS A 241 6.25 -2.85 -4.22
N PHE A 242 6.64 -1.96 -5.14
CA PHE A 242 5.97 -0.68 -5.29
C PHE A 242 5.82 -0.25 -6.74
N ALA A 243 4.83 0.61 -6.96
CA ALA A 243 4.72 1.45 -8.14
C ALA A 243 4.86 2.91 -7.74
N GLU A 244 5.35 3.72 -8.65
CA GLU A 244 5.46 5.17 -8.50
C GLU A 244 4.63 5.89 -9.57
N ASP A 245 3.97 6.96 -9.16
CA ASP A 245 3.37 7.91 -10.09
C ASP A 245 3.77 9.34 -9.75
N THR A 246 3.82 10.18 -10.79
CA THR A 246 4.33 11.54 -10.69
C THR A 246 3.33 12.53 -11.26
N VAL A 247 3.13 13.63 -10.53
CA VAL A 247 2.35 14.79 -11.01
C VAL A 247 3.19 16.04 -10.84
N ASN A 248 3.00 17.00 -11.74
CA ASN A 248 3.63 18.31 -11.62
C ASN A 248 2.58 19.42 -11.59
N VAL A 249 2.91 20.49 -10.88
CA VAL A 249 2.09 21.68 -10.78
C VAL A 249 3.00 22.91 -10.80
N THR A 250 2.57 23.95 -11.50
CA THR A 250 3.26 25.25 -11.54
C THR A 250 2.40 26.27 -10.81
N ILE A 251 3.04 27.18 -10.09
CA ILE A 251 2.38 28.29 -9.41
C ILE A 251 2.44 29.52 -10.32
N ASP A 252 1.27 30.06 -10.67
CA ASP A 252 1.14 31.32 -11.41
C ASP A 252 -0.07 32.08 -10.88
N THR A 253 0.22 32.97 -9.93
CA THR A 253 -0.73 33.86 -9.27
C THR A 253 -0.73 35.26 -9.88
N SER A 254 0.04 35.47 -10.96
CA SER A 254 0.18 36.77 -11.59
C SER A 254 -1.13 37.21 -12.28
N PRO A 255 -1.57 38.48 -12.13
CA PRO A 255 -2.68 38.99 -12.91
C PRO A 255 -2.36 38.97 -14.41
N PRO A 256 -3.33 38.70 -15.29
CA PRO A 256 -3.10 38.75 -16.72
C PRO A 256 -2.64 40.15 -17.14
N VAL A 257 -1.52 40.22 -17.85
CA VAL A 257 -1.01 41.49 -18.38
C VAL A 257 -1.48 41.66 -19.82
N ILE A 258 -2.50 42.49 -20.04
CA ILE A 258 -2.91 42.89 -21.39
C ILE A 258 -1.92 43.93 -21.91
N LYS A 259 -1.08 43.54 -22.86
CA LYS A 259 -0.21 44.45 -23.63
C LYS A 259 -0.78 44.61 -25.03
N ASN A 260 -0.61 45.79 -25.62
CA ASN A 260 -0.98 46.06 -27.02
C ASN A 260 -2.49 45.93 -27.32
N LEU A 261 -3.35 46.45 -26.44
CA LEU A 261 -4.76 46.61 -26.76
C LEU A 261 -4.94 47.85 -27.64
N TRP A 262 -5.29 47.67 -28.91
CA TRP A 262 -5.73 48.75 -29.79
C TRP A 262 -7.13 48.44 -30.36
N LEU A 263 -7.96 49.47 -30.41
CA LEU A 263 -9.23 49.46 -31.13
C LEU A 263 -9.05 50.26 -32.42
N THR A 264 -9.50 49.71 -33.55
CA THR A 264 -9.50 50.40 -34.85
C THR A 264 -10.92 50.57 -35.38
N ARG A 265 -11.22 51.73 -35.99
CA ARG A 265 -12.44 51.98 -36.79
C ARG A 265 -12.01 52.64 -38.10
N GLY A 266 -12.11 51.90 -39.21
CA GLY A 266 -11.51 52.33 -40.48
C GLY A 266 -10.00 52.54 -40.31
N ASP A 267 -9.50 53.70 -40.76
CA ASP A 267 -8.07 54.05 -40.71
C ASP A 267 -7.61 54.66 -39.36
N ARG A 268 -8.52 54.78 -38.37
CA ARG A 268 -8.19 55.35 -37.05
C ARG A 268 -7.69 54.26 -36.10
N VAL A 269 -6.49 54.45 -35.57
CA VAL A 269 -5.83 53.58 -34.59
C VAL A 269 -5.91 54.23 -33.19
N ASN A 270 -5.94 53.42 -32.13
CA ASN A 270 -5.92 53.84 -30.72
C ASN A 270 -7.19 54.59 -30.24
N ILE A 271 -8.36 54.04 -30.50
CA ILE A 271 -9.60 54.55 -29.88
C ILE A 271 -9.64 54.08 -28.42
N SER A 272 -9.74 55.01 -27.47
CA SER A 272 -10.06 54.69 -26.07
C SER A 272 -11.57 54.77 -25.86
N VAL A 273 -12.14 53.77 -25.18
CA VAL A 273 -13.55 53.76 -24.77
C VAL A 273 -13.58 53.83 -23.26
N SER A 274 -14.13 54.91 -22.72
CA SER A 274 -14.18 55.18 -21.29
C SER A 274 -15.55 54.88 -20.67
N SER A 275 -16.59 54.62 -21.47
CA SER A 275 -17.90 54.14 -21.00
C SER A 275 -18.68 53.30 -22.02
N VAL A 276 -19.62 52.48 -21.56
CA VAL A 276 -20.54 51.68 -22.40
C VAL A 276 -21.42 52.55 -23.31
N ARG A 277 -21.68 53.81 -22.92
CA ARG A 277 -22.37 54.81 -23.76
C ARG A 277 -21.55 55.25 -24.97
N GLU A 278 -20.22 55.28 -24.86
CA GLU A 278 -19.35 55.60 -26.00
C GLU A 278 -19.28 54.45 -27.00
N PHE A 279 -19.43 53.20 -26.53
CA PHE A 279 -19.44 52.02 -27.38
C PHE A 279 -20.66 51.94 -28.31
N THR A 280 -21.83 52.42 -27.86
CA THR A 280 -23.06 52.48 -28.67
C THR A 280 -23.03 53.59 -29.72
N ASN A 281 -22.12 54.56 -29.62
CA ASN A 281 -21.89 55.59 -30.64
C ASN A 281 -20.86 55.16 -31.71
N LEU A 282 -20.32 53.93 -31.61
CA LEU A 282 -19.35 53.38 -32.57
C LEU A 282 -19.97 52.53 -33.69
N THR A 283 -21.24 52.14 -33.59
CA THR A 283 -22.04 51.56 -34.70
C THR A 283 -22.44 52.64 -35.68
#